data_AF-A0ABD2LTN4-F1
#
_entry.id   AF-A0ABD2LTN4-F1
#
_cell.length_a   1.000
_cell.length_b   1.000
_cell.length_c   1.000
_cell.angle_alpha   90.00
_cell.angle_beta   90.00
_cell.angle_gamma   90.00
#
_symmetry.space_group_name_H-M   'P 1'
#
loop_
_entity.id
_entity.type
_entity.pdbx_description
1 polymer ?
#
loop_
_entity_poly.entity_id
_entity_poly.type
_entity_poly.pdbx_seq_one_letter_code
_entity_poly.pdbx_strand_id
1 'polypeptide(L)'
;MPRRASGGERGGRDRGKAAIERQPDGGGNRPPHQLPVQVVDIKSMGPRIVVSDSQESIHFMRYKKAENQLVVFCDETTPRYVTSVCLLDFDTAAIADRFGNISILRLPKNVVEDVQEDPTGMRALWDRGNMNGASQKMELIAQFYVADMVTKLQKTSIVPGSDDALVYTTISGSIGMLVPFLSRDEFEFFQTLEMHLRVEHPPLCGRDHLSFRSFYAPCKLVVDGDLCEQFATLEPAKQREIAASLGHKPGVVVKKLEDLRTRYAF
;
A
#
# COMPACT_ATOMS: atom_id res chain seq x y z
N MET A 1 41.37 -21.19 -61.38
CA MET A 1 42.34 -20.12 -61.05
C MET A 1 41.60 -18.99 -60.36
N PRO A 2 41.56 -18.93 -59.02
CA PRO A 2 40.77 -17.94 -58.29
C PRO A 2 41.55 -16.63 -58.12
N ARG A 3 40.85 -15.49 -58.24
CA ARG A 3 41.36 -14.15 -57.91
C ARG A 3 41.10 -13.88 -56.43
N ARG A 4 42.13 -13.40 -55.73
CA ARG A 4 42.12 -12.95 -54.33
C ARG A 4 41.09 -11.84 -54.12
N ALA A 5 40.25 -11.99 -53.09
CA ALA A 5 39.49 -10.91 -52.48
C ALA A 5 40.04 -10.70 -51.05
N SER A 6 40.45 -9.47 -50.78
CA SER A 6 40.99 -8.97 -49.52
C SER A 6 39.93 -8.99 -48.40
N GLY A 7 40.35 -9.45 -47.23
CA GLY A 7 39.54 -9.48 -46.02
C GLY A 7 39.21 -8.09 -45.50
N GLY A 8 37.94 -7.89 -45.15
CA GLY A 8 37.45 -6.81 -44.30
C GLY A 8 36.55 -7.43 -43.24
N GLU A 9 37.09 -7.62 -42.05
CA GLU A 9 36.35 -8.09 -40.88
C GLU A 9 35.31 -7.04 -40.48
N ARG A 10 34.03 -7.40 -40.54
CA ARG A 10 32.96 -6.64 -39.91
C ARG A 10 32.90 -7.05 -38.44
N GLY A 11 33.45 -6.20 -37.57
CA GLY A 11 33.33 -6.34 -36.12
C GLY A 11 31.86 -6.32 -35.69
N GLY A 12 31.35 -7.49 -35.31
CA GLY A 12 30.08 -7.61 -34.61
C GLY A 12 30.21 -6.98 -33.23
N ARG A 13 29.47 -5.89 -32.98
CA ARG A 13 29.29 -5.36 -31.63
C ARG A 13 28.37 -6.32 -30.88
N ASP A 14 28.98 -7.23 -30.14
CA ASP A 14 28.30 -8.06 -29.17
C ASP A 14 27.75 -7.15 -28.07
N ARG A 15 26.43 -6.92 -28.08
CA ARG A 15 25.76 -6.20 -26.99
C ARG A 15 25.72 -7.16 -25.82
N GLY A 16 26.70 -7.04 -24.93
CA GLY A 16 26.77 -7.77 -23.67
C GLY A 16 25.45 -7.66 -22.93
N LYS A 17 24.63 -8.72 -22.99
CA LYS A 17 23.58 -8.96 -22.02
C LYS A 17 24.31 -9.32 -20.73
N ALA A 18 24.40 -8.39 -19.80
CA ALA A 18 24.75 -8.70 -18.42
C ALA A 18 23.63 -9.54 -17.83
N ALA A 19 23.71 -10.87 -18.03
CA ALA A 19 22.96 -11.81 -17.23
C ALA A 19 23.49 -11.70 -15.80
N ILE A 20 22.63 -11.34 -14.86
CA ILE A 20 22.93 -11.46 -13.43
C ILE A 20 22.94 -12.97 -13.15
N GLU A 21 24.10 -13.57 -13.31
CA GLU A 21 24.35 -14.96 -12.95
C GLU A 21 24.33 -15.05 -11.42
N ARG A 22 23.36 -15.79 -10.86
CA ARG A 22 23.34 -16.08 -9.42
C ARG A 22 24.53 -17.00 -9.13
N GLN A 23 25.54 -16.48 -8.44
CA GLN A 23 26.61 -17.32 -7.90
C GLN A 23 26.02 -18.36 -6.93
N PRO A 24 26.52 -19.61 -6.92
CA PRO A 24 26.07 -20.62 -5.98
C PRO A 24 26.46 -20.23 -4.55
N ASP A 25 25.56 -20.47 -3.60
CA ASP A 25 25.70 -20.15 -2.18
C ASP A 25 26.91 -20.88 -1.55
N GLY A 26 28.08 -20.25 -1.65
CA GLY A 26 29.22 -20.55 -0.78
C GLY A 26 28.91 -20.03 0.62
N GLY A 27 29.11 -20.87 1.65
CA GLY A 27 28.84 -20.58 3.06
C GLY A 27 29.72 -19.47 3.67
N GLY A 28 29.58 -18.25 3.13
CA GLY A 28 30.15 -17.01 3.63
C GLY A 28 29.03 -16.04 4.01
N ASN A 29 29.27 -15.27 5.06
CA ASN A 29 28.38 -14.26 5.62
C ASN A 29 27.78 -13.38 4.50
N ARG A 30 26.44 -13.40 4.34
CA ARG A 30 25.76 -12.57 3.33
C ARG A 30 26.10 -11.09 3.59
N PRO A 31 26.32 -10.27 2.55
CA PRO A 31 26.52 -8.84 2.74
C PRO A 31 25.31 -8.24 3.47
N PRO A 32 25.51 -7.33 4.43
CA PRO A 32 24.51 -7.00 5.45
C PRO A 32 23.21 -6.35 4.95
N HIS A 33 23.09 -5.90 3.69
CA HIS A 33 21.91 -5.19 3.21
C HIS A 33 21.48 -5.59 1.80
N GLN A 34 21.21 -6.89 1.61
CA GLN A 34 20.47 -7.35 0.45
C GLN A 34 18.97 -7.29 0.75
N LEU A 35 18.19 -6.69 -0.16
CA LEU A 35 16.73 -6.76 -0.09
C LEU A 35 16.31 -8.24 0.02
N PRO A 36 15.29 -8.58 0.84
CA PRO A 36 15.20 -9.92 1.41
C PRO A 36 14.98 -11.03 0.40
N VAL A 37 14.11 -10.83 -0.60
CA VAL A 37 13.67 -11.91 -1.51
C VAL A 37 13.77 -11.50 -2.97
N GLN A 38 12.90 -10.58 -3.41
CA GLN A 38 12.80 -10.19 -4.81
C GLN A 38 12.09 -8.85 -4.93
N VAL A 39 12.72 -7.92 -5.64
CA VAL A 39 12.13 -6.63 -5.96
C VAL A 39 10.99 -6.79 -6.97
N VAL A 40 9.81 -6.26 -6.64
CA VAL A 40 8.63 -6.26 -7.52
C VAL A 40 8.27 -4.86 -8.05
N ASP A 41 8.63 -3.80 -7.33
CA ASP A 41 8.41 -2.41 -7.75
C ASP A 41 9.42 -1.47 -7.08
N ILE A 42 9.73 -0.35 -7.73
CA ILE A 42 10.59 0.71 -7.20
C ILE A 42 9.94 2.06 -7.48
N LYS A 43 9.72 2.84 -6.42
CA LYS A 43 9.22 4.22 -6.50
C LYS A 43 10.19 5.18 -5.87
N SER A 44 10.09 6.45 -6.24
CA SER A 44 10.88 7.50 -5.61
C SER A 44 10.04 8.75 -5.41
N MET A 45 10.36 9.47 -4.33
CA MET A 45 9.85 10.81 -4.07
C MET A 45 11.01 11.64 -3.51
N GLY A 46 11.54 12.55 -4.32
CA GLY A 46 12.76 13.27 -3.98
C GLY A 46 13.95 12.33 -3.75
N PRO A 47 14.70 12.45 -2.63
CA PRO A 47 15.87 11.61 -2.34
C PRO A 47 15.51 10.22 -1.79
N ARG A 48 14.24 9.97 -1.46
CA ARG A 48 13.77 8.70 -0.91
C ARG A 48 13.39 7.74 -2.02
N ILE A 49 13.85 6.51 -1.88
CA ILE A 49 13.53 5.40 -2.75
C ILE A 49 12.72 4.40 -1.92
N VAL A 50 11.59 3.96 -2.45
CA VAL A 50 10.74 2.95 -1.83
C VAL A 50 10.81 1.71 -2.70
N VAL A 51 11.39 0.64 -2.15
CA VAL A 51 11.51 -0.64 -2.84
C VAL A 51 10.49 -1.60 -2.28
N SER A 52 9.73 -2.23 -3.18
CA SER A 52 8.73 -3.24 -2.82
C SER A 52 9.33 -4.62 -3.02
N ASP A 53 9.27 -5.45 -1.98
CA ASP A 53 9.66 -6.85 -2.01
C ASP A 53 8.43 -7.75 -2.23
N SER A 54 8.65 -8.89 -2.87
CA SER A 54 7.63 -9.90 -3.16
C SER A 54 6.99 -10.54 -1.94
N GLN A 55 7.63 -10.51 -0.77
CA GLN A 55 7.19 -11.16 0.48
C GLN A 55 7.40 -10.25 1.70
N GLU A 56 8.43 -9.40 1.70
CA GLU A 56 8.80 -8.57 2.85
C GLU A 56 8.33 -7.10 2.75
N SER A 57 7.14 -6.89 2.16
CA SER A 57 6.49 -5.58 2.07
C SER A 57 7.35 -4.50 1.39
N ILE A 58 7.52 -3.32 2.01
CA ILE A 58 8.28 -2.19 1.46
C ILE A 58 9.44 -1.80 2.36
N HIS A 59 10.49 -1.32 1.71
CA HIS A 59 11.72 -0.81 2.32
C HIS A 59 11.97 0.63 1.86
N PHE A 60 12.10 1.55 2.80
CA PHE A 60 12.53 2.91 2.55
C PHE A 60 14.06 2.98 2.56
N MET A 61 14.59 3.50 1.45
CA MET A 61 16.02 3.61 1.19
C MET A 61 16.41 5.04 0.86
N ARG A 62 17.66 5.38 1.16
CA ARG A 62 18.29 6.63 0.75
C ARG A 62 19.55 6.36 -0.04
N TYR A 63 19.75 7.14 -1.10
CA TYR A 63 20.97 7.11 -1.89
C TYR A 63 22.00 8.11 -1.34
N LYS A 64 23.12 7.58 -0.83
CA LYS A 64 24.25 8.38 -0.36
C LYS A 64 25.24 8.61 -1.50
N LYS A 65 25.16 9.78 -2.13
CA LYS A 65 25.97 10.13 -3.31
C LYS A 65 27.48 10.06 -3.07
N ALA A 66 27.97 10.47 -1.89
CA ALA A 66 29.40 10.48 -1.57
C ALA A 66 30.00 9.07 -1.49
N GLU A 67 29.22 8.11 -0.99
CA GLU A 67 29.60 6.70 -0.81
C GLU A 67 29.15 5.82 -2.00
N ASN A 68 28.32 6.38 -2.90
CA ASN A 68 27.64 5.66 -3.97
C ASN A 68 26.88 4.41 -3.45
N GLN A 69 26.21 4.56 -2.31
CA GLN A 69 25.56 3.45 -1.60
C GLN A 69 24.07 3.71 -1.42
N LEU A 70 23.27 2.65 -1.49
CA LEU A 70 21.87 2.64 -1.06
C LEU A 70 21.79 2.05 0.34
N VAL A 71 21.15 2.76 1.26
CA VAL A 71 21.00 2.34 2.66
C VAL A 71 19.52 2.25 2.99
N VAL A 72 19.08 1.09 3.48
CA VAL A 72 17.73 0.91 4.03
C VAL A 72 17.69 1.56 5.41
N PHE A 73 16.82 2.54 5.61
CA PHE A 73 16.70 3.22 6.91
C PHE A 73 15.41 2.88 7.65
N CYS A 74 14.38 2.38 6.94
CA CYS A 74 13.12 1.96 7.55
C CYS A 74 12.43 0.86 6.72
N ASP A 75 11.78 -0.08 7.38
CA ASP A 75 11.03 -1.19 6.77
C ASP A 75 9.75 -1.52 7.58
N GLU A 76 8.86 -2.35 7.02
CA GLU A 76 7.69 -2.84 7.75
C GLU A 76 8.05 -4.05 8.64
N THR A 77 7.24 -4.27 9.68
CA THR A 77 7.34 -5.43 10.57
C THR A 77 6.55 -6.65 10.08
N THR A 78 5.57 -6.44 9.21
CA THR A 78 4.63 -7.46 8.75
C THR A 78 4.95 -7.81 7.31
N PRO A 79 5.13 -9.10 6.98
CA PRO A 79 5.36 -9.51 5.60
C PRO A 79 4.11 -9.26 4.77
N ARG A 80 4.29 -8.69 3.57
CA ARG A 80 3.22 -8.47 2.59
C ARG A 80 3.67 -8.91 1.22
N TYR A 81 2.79 -9.64 0.54
CA TYR A 81 3.04 -10.13 -0.81
C TYR A 81 2.66 -9.06 -1.82
N VAL A 82 3.52 -8.04 -1.95
CA VAL A 82 3.17 -6.79 -2.62
C VAL A 82 2.80 -7.01 -4.09
N THR A 83 1.69 -6.41 -4.51
CA THR A 83 1.25 -6.34 -5.91
C THR A 83 1.36 -4.94 -6.47
N SER A 84 1.04 -3.92 -5.67
CA SER A 84 1.11 -2.52 -6.08
C SER A 84 1.38 -1.62 -4.88
N VAL A 85 2.14 -0.55 -5.12
CA VAL A 85 2.39 0.52 -4.14
C VAL A 85 2.00 1.87 -4.72
N CYS A 86 1.50 2.78 -3.88
CA CYS A 86 1.28 4.17 -4.24
C CYS A 86 1.83 5.07 -3.12
N LEU A 87 2.76 5.96 -3.46
CA LEU A 87 3.23 6.98 -2.54
C LEU A 87 2.14 8.05 -2.41
N LEU A 88 1.58 8.21 -1.21
CA LEU A 88 0.49 9.15 -0.95
C LEU A 88 1.03 10.55 -0.63
N ASP A 89 2.16 10.59 0.07
CA ASP A 89 2.95 11.76 0.39
C ASP A 89 4.42 11.32 0.63
N PHE A 90 5.24 12.20 1.21
CA PHE A 90 6.66 11.94 1.44
C PHE A 90 6.91 10.82 2.46
N ASP A 91 6.02 10.68 3.45
CA ASP A 91 6.17 9.76 4.59
C ASP A 91 5.22 8.55 4.52
N THR A 92 4.23 8.57 3.63
CA THR A 92 3.10 7.65 3.64
C THR A 92 2.98 6.91 2.32
N ALA A 93 2.85 5.59 2.38
CA ALA A 93 2.64 4.71 1.23
C ALA A 93 1.42 3.82 1.44
N ALA A 94 0.60 3.69 0.40
CA ALA A 94 -0.43 2.66 0.30
C ALA A 94 0.14 1.42 -0.41
N ILE A 95 -0.17 0.25 0.13
CA ILE A 95 0.33 -1.05 -0.32
C ILE A 95 -0.86 -1.95 -0.55
N ALA A 96 -0.85 -2.64 -1.68
CA ALA A 96 -1.75 -3.72 -2.02
C ALA A 96 -0.98 -5.04 -2.03
N ASP A 97 -1.65 -6.13 -1.62
CA ASP A 97 -1.06 -7.47 -1.66
C ASP A 97 -1.88 -8.48 -2.47
N ARG A 98 -1.24 -9.63 -2.74
CA ARG A 98 -1.81 -10.75 -3.51
C ARG A 98 -3.07 -11.34 -2.90
N PHE A 99 -3.26 -11.14 -1.60
CA PHE A 99 -4.40 -11.68 -0.88
C PHE A 99 -5.59 -10.71 -0.87
N GLY A 100 -5.46 -9.53 -1.45
CA GLY A 100 -6.56 -8.57 -1.56
C GLY A 100 -6.68 -7.64 -0.35
N ASN A 101 -5.58 -7.40 0.37
CA ASN A 101 -5.52 -6.35 1.37
C ASN A 101 -5.03 -5.04 0.76
N ILE A 102 -5.52 -3.93 1.30
CA ILE A 102 -4.91 -2.61 1.17
C ILE A 102 -4.48 -2.14 2.57
N SER A 103 -3.26 -1.64 2.66
CA SER A 103 -2.65 -1.14 3.90
C SER A 103 -2.03 0.22 3.65
N ILE A 104 -2.21 1.15 4.59
CA ILE A 104 -1.56 2.46 4.55
C ILE A 104 -0.49 2.47 5.64
N LEU A 105 0.76 2.63 5.24
CA LEU A 105 1.90 2.72 6.14
C LEU A 105 2.47 4.13 6.15
N ARG A 106 2.97 4.55 7.31
CA ARG A 106 3.63 5.84 7.48
C ARG A 106 4.96 5.69 8.22
N LEU A 107 5.96 6.44 7.79
CA LEU A 107 7.22 6.56 8.52
C LEU A 107 6.99 7.21 9.89
N PRO A 108 7.71 6.79 10.95
CA PRO A 108 7.67 7.48 12.23
C PRO A 108 8.06 8.96 12.08
N LYS A 109 7.44 9.84 12.89
CA LYS A 109 7.64 11.31 12.80
C LYS A 109 9.11 11.75 12.91
N ASN A 110 9.92 11.00 13.65
CA ASN A 110 11.33 11.34 13.92
C ASN A 110 12.27 10.34 13.23
N VAL A 111 11.95 9.94 12.00
CA VAL A 111 12.78 8.99 11.24
C VAL A 111 14.14 9.60 10.90
N VAL A 112 15.20 8.85 11.19
CA VAL A 112 16.58 9.21 10.86
C VAL A 112 16.97 8.55 9.54
N GLU A 113 17.15 9.33 8.49
CA GLU A 113 17.48 8.79 7.16
C GLU A 113 18.98 8.60 6.92
N ASP A 114 19.81 9.43 7.57
CA ASP A 114 21.28 9.39 7.44
C ASP A 114 21.87 8.37 8.42
N VAL A 115 21.47 7.11 8.27
CA VAL A 115 22.01 5.99 9.06
C VAL A 115 23.47 5.77 8.64
N GLN A 116 24.41 5.98 9.56
CA GLN A 116 25.84 5.73 9.33
C GLN A 116 26.13 4.26 9.62
N GLU A 117 26.52 3.50 8.60
CA GLU A 117 27.09 2.17 8.80
C GLU A 117 28.48 2.32 9.43
N ASP A 118 28.72 1.65 10.57
CA ASP A 118 30.04 1.62 11.20
C ASP A 118 30.96 0.64 10.45
N PRO A 119 32.02 1.11 9.75
CA PRO A 119 32.92 0.26 8.98
C PRO A 119 33.74 -0.71 9.85
N THR A 120 33.81 -0.46 11.17
CA THR A 120 34.61 -1.26 12.12
C THR A 120 33.82 -2.41 12.76
N GLY A 121 32.50 -2.47 12.54
CA GLY A 121 31.63 -3.49 13.14
C GLY A 121 31.46 -3.38 14.65
N MET A 122 32.01 -2.35 15.30
CA MET A 122 32.02 -2.20 16.76
C MET A 122 30.68 -1.68 17.29
N ARG A 123 29.94 -0.88 16.49
CA ARG A 123 28.53 -0.51 16.73
C ARG A 123 27.52 -1.59 16.33
N ALA A 124 27.92 -2.63 15.62
CA ALA A 124 27.03 -3.66 15.08
C ALA A 124 26.29 -4.51 16.16
N LEU A 125 26.66 -4.38 17.44
CA LEU A 125 25.93 -4.97 18.56
C LEU A 125 24.66 -4.18 18.94
N TRP A 126 24.65 -2.86 18.74
CA TRP A 126 23.51 -1.99 19.03
C TRP A 126 22.72 -1.62 17.76
N ASP A 127 23.36 -1.74 16.60
CA ASP A 127 22.77 -1.51 15.27
C ASP A 127 22.25 -2.80 14.63
N ARG A 128 22.04 -3.87 15.43
CA ARG A 128 21.22 -5.00 15.00
C ARG A 128 19.81 -4.47 14.81
N GLY A 129 19.50 -4.06 13.58
CA GLY A 129 18.20 -3.51 13.28
C GLY A 129 17.07 -4.43 13.77
N ASN A 130 15.93 -3.82 14.09
CA ASN A 130 14.87 -4.55 14.77
C ASN A 130 14.38 -5.70 13.88
N MET A 131 14.21 -6.88 14.49
CA MET A 131 13.69 -8.08 13.81
C MET A 131 14.44 -8.47 12.52
N ASN A 132 15.78 -8.44 12.56
CA ASN A 132 16.64 -8.78 11.41
C ASN A 132 16.45 -7.86 10.17
N GLY A 133 15.90 -6.66 10.34
CA GLY A 133 15.69 -5.68 9.29
C GLY A 133 16.30 -4.32 9.63
N ALA A 134 15.69 -3.22 9.18
CA ALA A 134 16.13 -1.87 9.57
C ALA A 134 15.85 -1.58 11.06
N SER A 135 16.60 -0.62 11.63
CA SER A 135 16.43 -0.20 13.03
C SER A 135 15.09 0.50 13.28
N GLN A 136 14.53 1.15 12.27
CA GLN A 136 13.27 1.90 12.37
C GLN A 136 12.17 1.20 11.60
N LYS A 137 10.95 1.17 12.17
CA LYS A 137 9.82 0.43 11.62
C LYS A 137 8.67 1.36 11.23
N MET A 138 8.02 1.03 10.12
CA MET A 138 6.82 1.73 9.64
C MET A 138 5.64 1.55 10.61
N GLU A 139 4.78 2.56 10.70
CA GLU A 139 3.52 2.52 11.43
C GLU A 139 2.36 2.17 10.49
N LEU A 140 1.58 1.14 10.83
CA LEU A 140 0.33 0.82 10.13
C LEU A 140 -0.73 1.85 10.50
N ILE A 141 -1.17 2.65 9.54
CA ILE A 141 -2.20 3.69 9.72
C ILE A 141 -3.60 3.11 9.47
N ALA A 142 -3.79 2.45 8.33
CA ALA A 142 -5.08 1.89 7.94
C ALA A 142 -4.91 0.50 7.33
N GLN A 143 -5.93 -0.34 7.48
CA GLN A 143 -5.96 -1.72 6.99
C GLN A 143 -7.38 -2.06 6.53
N PHE A 144 -7.51 -2.61 5.33
CA PHE A 144 -8.79 -3.03 4.78
C PHE A 144 -8.65 -4.24 3.88
N TYR A 145 -9.56 -5.21 4.02
CA TYR A 145 -9.66 -6.37 3.15
C TYR A 145 -10.70 -6.12 2.05
N VAL A 146 -10.23 -5.99 0.81
CA VAL A 146 -11.06 -5.79 -0.39
C VAL A 146 -11.74 -7.10 -0.80
N ALA A 147 -11.13 -8.24 -0.48
CA ALA A 147 -11.53 -9.60 -0.89
C ALA A 147 -11.33 -9.93 -2.38
N ASP A 148 -10.54 -9.10 -3.06
CA ASP A 148 -10.08 -9.38 -4.41
C ASP A 148 -8.65 -8.86 -4.57
N MET A 149 -7.84 -9.54 -5.37
CA MET A 149 -6.43 -9.17 -5.55
C MET A 149 -6.34 -7.82 -6.24
N VAL A 150 -5.81 -6.82 -5.53
CA VAL A 150 -5.59 -5.48 -6.07
C VAL A 150 -4.40 -5.51 -7.01
N THR A 151 -4.61 -5.05 -8.24
CA THR A 151 -3.63 -5.04 -9.34
C THR A 151 -2.94 -3.69 -9.49
N LYS A 152 -3.61 -2.60 -9.14
CA LYS A 152 -3.04 -1.24 -9.20
C LYS A 152 -3.62 -0.35 -8.11
N LEU A 153 -2.75 0.50 -7.56
CA LEU A 153 -3.08 1.63 -6.70
C LEU A 153 -2.62 2.93 -7.37
N GLN A 154 -3.48 3.95 -7.37
CA GLN A 154 -3.17 5.27 -7.90
C GLN A 154 -3.90 6.36 -7.13
N LYS A 155 -3.13 7.31 -6.57
CA LYS A 155 -3.66 8.56 -6.03
C LYS A 155 -3.94 9.52 -7.20
N THR A 156 -5.19 9.95 -7.34
CA THR A 156 -5.59 10.90 -8.39
C THR A 156 -6.97 11.50 -8.08
N SER A 157 -7.25 12.68 -8.62
CA SER A 157 -8.62 13.19 -8.79
C SER A 157 -9.27 12.51 -9.99
N ILE A 158 -10.50 12.00 -9.86
CA ILE A 158 -11.26 11.40 -10.98
C ILE A 158 -11.98 12.50 -11.77
N VAL A 159 -12.44 13.54 -11.09
CA VAL A 159 -13.16 14.66 -11.68
C VAL A 159 -12.29 15.91 -11.60
N PRO A 160 -12.18 16.74 -12.66
CA PRO A 160 -11.44 17.99 -12.58
C PRO A 160 -11.97 18.89 -11.44
N GLY A 161 -11.08 19.27 -10.52
CA GLY A 161 -11.42 20.08 -9.35
C GLY A 161 -11.93 19.30 -8.14
N SER A 162 -12.01 17.96 -8.21
CA SER A 162 -12.26 17.12 -7.04
C SER A 162 -11.01 16.95 -6.19
N ASP A 163 -11.20 16.52 -4.95
CA ASP A 163 -10.12 16.08 -4.09
C ASP A 163 -9.47 14.79 -4.63
N ASP A 164 -8.21 14.56 -4.27
CA ASP A 164 -7.50 13.32 -4.57
C ASP A 164 -8.10 12.15 -3.76
N ALA A 165 -8.33 11.03 -4.44
CA ALA A 165 -8.66 9.75 -3.83
C ALA A 165 -7.61 8.70 -4.19
N LEU A 166 -7.55 7.62 -3.41
CA LEU A 166 -6.75 6.44 -3.76
C LEU A 166 -7.63 5.47 -4.54
N VAL A 167 -7.48 5.48 -5.86
CA VAL A 167 -8.17 4.57 -6.78
C VAL A 167 -7.43 3.25 -6.85
N TYR A 168 -8.18 2.14 -6.88
CA TYR A 168 -7.62 0.81 -7.05
C TYR A 168 -8.38 0.00 -8.08
N THR A 169 -7.67 -0.90 -8.75
CA THR A 169 -8.26 -1.92 -9.64
C THR A 169 -7.95 -3.30 -9.13
N THR A 170 -8.82 -4.27 -9.40
CA THR A 170 -8.64 -5.66 -8.98
C THR A 170 -8.50 -6.62 -10.16
N ILE A 171 -8.07 -7.86 -9.90
CA ILE A 171 -7.92 -8.88 -10.95
C ILE A 171 -9.26 -9.32 -11.54
N SER A 172 -10.35 -9.27 -10.76
CA SER A 172 -11.69 -9.61 -11.24
C SER A 172 -12.37 -8.47 -12.02
N GLY A 173 -11.68 -7.34 -12.21
CA GLY A 173 -12.16 -6.21 -13.00
C GLY A 173 -12.90 -5.14 -12.21
N SER A 174 -12.95 -5.22 -10.87
CA SER A 174 -13.52 -4.17 -10.04
C SER A 174 -12.62 -2.94 -10.01
N ILE A 175 -13.26 -1.77 -9.97
CA ILE A 175 -12.60 -0.49 -9.76
C ILE A 175 -13.22 0.10 -8.50
N GLY A 176 -12.39 0.36 -7.49
CA GLY A 176 -12.82 0.95 -6.23
C GLY A 176 -11.98 2.14 -5.85
N MET A 177 -12.38 2.81 -4.77
CA MET A 177 -11.68 3.98 -4.26
C MET A 177 -11.68 4.02 -2.73
N LEU A 178 -10.58 4.46 -2.16
CA LEU A 178 -10.49 4.88 -0.78
C LEU A 178 -10.46 6.41 -0.73
N VAL A 179 -11.44 6.98 -0.05
CA VAL A 179 -11.61 8.43 0.08
C VAL A 179 -11.27 8.88 1.51
N PRO A 180 -10.50 9.97 1.67
CA PRO A 180 -10.27 10.54 2.99
C PRO A 180 -11.53 11.26 3.49
N PHE A 181 -11.81 11.18 4.79
CA PHE A 181 -12.81 12.04 5.42
C PHE A 181 -12.23 13.44 5.69
N LEU A 182 -13.06 14.47 5.56
CA LEU A 182 -12.63 15.86 5.80
C LEU A 182 -12.50 16.19 7.29
N SER A 183 -13.27 15.48 8.12
CA SER A 183 -13.31 15.71 9.55
C SER A 183 -13.49 14.41 10.31
N ARG A 184 -13.09 14.45 11.59
CA ARG A 184 -13.31 13.34 12.52
C ARG A 184 -14.81 13.07 12.72
N ASP A 185 -15.63 14.12 12.79
CA ASP A 185 -17.07 14.00 12.97
C ASP A 185 -17.73 13.29 11.76
N GLU A 186 -17.25 13.56 10.54
CA GLU A 186 -17.70 12.84 9.34
C GLU A 186 -17.33 11.36 9.42
N PHE A 187 -16.10 11.02 9.81
CA PHE A 187 -15.67 9.64 10.03
C PHE A 187 -16.52 8.92 11.10
N GLU A 188 -16.73 9.55 12.26
CA GLU A 188 -17.51 8.96 13.37
C GLU A 188 -18.98 8.74 12.96
N PHE A 189 -19.56 9.65 12.17
CA PHE A 189 -20.89 9.47 11.58
C PHE A 189 -20.98 8.22 10.70
N PHE A 190 -20.08 8.07 9.72
CA PHE A 190 -20.11 6.91 8.81
C PHE A 190 -19.74 5.60 9.52
N GLN A 191 -18.83 5.65 10.48
CA GLN A 191 -18.51 4.50 11.34
C GLN A 191 -19.74 4.05 12.12
N THR A 192 -20.54 4.98 12.64
CA THR A 192 -21.77 4.66 13.39
C THR A 192 -22.86 4.11 12.48
N LEU A 193 -23.01 4.68 11.29
CA LEU A 193 -23.91 4.17 10.26
C LEU A 193 -23.54 2.72 9.86
N GLU A 194 -22.26 2.45 9.60
CA GLU A 194 -21.76 1.12 9.28
C GLU A 194 -22.10 0.11 10.40
N MET A 195 -21.88 0.48 11.66
CA MET A 195 -22.21 -0.38 12.81
C MET A 195 -23.69 -0.77 12.84
N HIS A 196 -24.61 0.17 12.58
CA HIS A 196 -26.03 -0.13 12.48
C HIS A 196 -26.34 -1.08 11.31
N LEU A 197 -25.74 -0.84 10.14
CA LEU A 197 -26.00 -1.63 8.95
C LEU A 197 -25.47 -3.06 9.03
N ARG A 198 -24.40 -3.30 9.79
CA ARG A 198 -23.92 -4.67 10.06
C ARG A 198 -24.99 -5.54 10.75
N VAL A 199 -25.86 -4.92 11.54
CA VAL A 199 -26.93 -5.61 12.27
C VAL A 199 -28.22 -5.68 11.45
N GLU A 200 -28.60 -4.57 10.84
CA GLU A 200 -29.89 -4.43 10.14
C GLU A 200 -29.85 -4.92 8.68
N HIS A 201 -28.66 -5.04 8.09
CA HIS A 201 -28.42 -5.57 6.76
C HIS A 201 -27.24 -6.56 6.74
N PRO A 202 -27.36 -7.70 7.45
CA PRO A 202 -26.26 -8.66 7.54
C PRO A 202 -25.93 -9.25 6.15
N PRO A 203 -24.67 -9.63 5.90
CA PRO A 203 -24.29 -10.24 4.62
C PRO A 203 -25.10 -11.49 4.29
N LEU A 204 -25.59 -11.57 3.05
CA LEU A 204 -26.53 -12.61 2.59
C LEU A 204 -26.04 -14.05 2.81
N CYS A 205 -24.74 -14.29 2.71
CA CYS A 205 -24.15 -15.61 2.86
C CYS A 205 -23.88 -15.99 4.34
N GLY A 206 -24.41 -15.25 5.31
CA GLY A 206 -24.25 -15.51 6.74
C GLY A 206 -22.85 -15.22 7.29
N ARG A 207 -22.01 -14.50 6.52
CA ARG A 207 -20.69 -14.07 7.00
C ARG A 207 -20.83 -12.84 7.90
N ASP A 208 -20.11 -12.81 9.01
CA ASP A 208 -19.95 -11.58 9.78
C ASP A 208 -19.12 -10.55 8.99
N HIS A 209 -19.65 -9.34 8.83
CA HIS A 209 -19.07 -8.28 8.02
C HIS A 209 -17.70 -7.82 8.53
N LEU A 210 -17.58 -7.59 9.84
CA LEU A 210 -16.32 -7.11 10.43
C LEU A 210 -15.23 -8.18 10.33
N SER A 211 -15.58 -9.43 10.60
CA SER A 211 -14.70 -10.58 10.42
C SER A 211 -14.26 -10.74 8.96
N PHE A 212 -15.16 -10.50 8.01
CA PHE A 212 -14.82 -10.51 6.58
C PHE A 212 -13.84 -9.39 6.23
N ARG A 213 -14.12 -8.14 6.60
CA ARG A 213 -13.21 -7.00 6.34
C ARG A 213 -11.89 -7.07 7.13
N SER A 214 -11.80 -7.99 8.09
CA SER A 214 -10.62 -8.25 8.92
C SER A 214 -9.96 -9.61 8.63
N PHE A 215 -10.12 -10.16 7.41
CA PHE A 215 -9.78 -11.55 7.12
C PHE A 215 -8.32 -11.94 7.45
N TYR A 216 -7.35 -11.11 7.03
CA TYR A 216 -5.91 -11.35 7.28
C TYR A 216 -5.34 -10.51 8.41
N ALA A 217 -5.86 -9.29 8.57
CA ALA A 217 -5.48 -8.37 9.64
C ALA A 217 -6.69 -7.52 10.03
N PRO A 218 -6.81 -7.09 11.30
CA PRO A 218 -7.94 -6.29 11.76
C PRO A 218 -8.17 -5.05 10.91
N CYS A 219 -9.41 -4.83 10.47
CA CYS A 219 -9.81 -3.59 9.81
C CYS A 219 -9.47 -2.40 10.72
N LYS A 220 -8.78 -1.40 10.18
CA LYS A 220 -8.27 -0.26 10.94
C LYS A 220 -8.52 1.03 10.17
N LEU A 221 -9.26 1.96 10.79
CA LEU A 221 -9.51 3.32 10.28
C LEU A 221 -10.06 3.37 8.85
N VAL A 222 -10.89 2.40 8.47
CA VAL A 222 -11.62 2.38 7.19
C VAL A 222 -13.06 2.00 7.47
N VAL A 223 -13.99 2.66 6.79
CA VAL A 223 -15.43 2.38 6.82
C VAL A 223 -15.82 1.78 5.48
N ASP A 224 -16.62 0.71 5.49
CA ASP A 224 -17.12 0.09 4.26
C ASP A 224 -18.27 0.90 3.63
N GLY A 225 -17.92 1.76 2.66
CA GLY A 225 -18.88 2.57 1.93
C GLY A 225 -19.95 1.76 1.18
N ASP A 226 -19.60 0.58 0.66
CA ASP A 226 -20.54 -0.28 -0.06
C ASP A 226 -21.65 -0.79 0.86
N LEU A 227 -21.32 -1.08 2.12
CA LEU A 227 -22.31 -1.40 3.13
C LEU A 227 -23.14 -0.16 3.48
N CYS A 228 -22.50 1.00 3.66
CA CYS A 228 -23.18 2.25 3.98
C CYS A 228 -24.23 2.68 2.93
N GLU A 229 -23.94 2.49 1.64
CA GLU A 229 -24.87 2.80 0.55
C GLU A 229 -26.15 1.93 0.58
N GLN A 230 -26.13 0.76 1.23
CA GLN A 230 -27.30 -0.10 1.39
C GLN A 230 -28.35 0.51 2.35
N PHE A 231 -28.04 1.59 3.06
CA PHE A 231 -29.01 2.29 3.89
C PHE A 231 -30.31 2.63 3.13
N ALA A 232 -30.19 3.03 1.86
CA ALA A 232 -31.34 3.41 1.04
C ALA A 232 -32.26 2.23 0.67
N THR A 233 -31.78 0.98 0.78
CA THR A 233 -32.55 -0.22 0.45
C THR A 233 -33.32 -0.78 1.64
N LEU A 234 -33.06 -0.28 2.86
CA LEU A 234 -33.77 -0.68 4.06
C LEU A 234 -35.24 -0.25 4.04
N GLU A 235 -36.07 -0.95 4.81
CA GLU A 235 -37.46 -0.55 5.02
C GLU A 235 -37.55 0.86 5.64
N PRO A 236 -38.55 1.68 5.27
CA PRO A 236 -38.68 3.06 5.79
C PRO A 236 -38.76 3.17 7.31
N ALA A 237 -39.23 2.13 8.01
CA ALA A 237 -39.21 2.09 9.47
C ALA A 237 -37.78 2.03 10.02
N LYS A 238 -36.95 1.15 9.47
CA LYS A 238 -35.54 0.98 9.86
C LYS A 238 -34.68 2.17 9.48
N GLN A 239 -34.91 2.76 8.31
CA GLN A 239 -34.23 4.01 7.94
C GLN A 239 -34.49 5.12 8.97
N ARG A 240 -35.74 5.26 9.46
CA ARG A 240 -36.10 6.25 10.49
C ARG A 240 -35.45 5.95 11.83
N GLU A 241 -35.41 4.68 12.24
CA GLU A 241 -34.77 4.24 13.48
C GLU A 241 -33.27 4.59 13.50
N ILE A 242 -32.54 4.17 12.46
CA ILE A 242 -31.09 4.41 12.33
C ILE A 242 -30.80 5.91 12.15
N ALA A 243 -31.58 6.61 11.33
CA ALA A 243 -31.36 8.05 11.17
C ALA A 243 -31.57 8.80 12.50
N ALA A 244 -32.56 8.40 13.30
CA ALA A 244 -32.80 8.99 14.61
C ALA A 244 -31.67 8.72 15.60
N SER A 245 -31.05 7.53 15.60
CA SER A 245 -29.87 7.24 16.44
C SER A 245 -28.66 8.11 16.05
N LEU A 246 -28.57 8.47 14.77
CA LEU A 246 -27.57 9.41 14.24
C LEU A 246 -27.97 10.89 14.43
N GLY A 247 -29.11 11.20 15.07
CA GLY A 247 -29.58 12.57 15.28
C GLY A 247 -30.07 13.28 14.00
N HIS A 248 -30.46 12.52 12.99
CA HIS A 248 -30.80 13.02 11.66
C HIS A 248 -32.11 12.44 11.11
N LYS A 249 -32.58 12.99 9.99
CA LYS A 249 -33.68 12.41 9.20
C LYS A 249 -33.10 11.50 8.11
N PRO A 250 -33.82 10.46 7.64
CA PRO A 250 -33.33 9.56 6.60
C PRO A 250 -32.79 10.28 5.36
N GLY A 251 -33.49 11.31 4.88
CA GLY A 251 -33.05 12.10 3.73
C GLY A 251 -31.72 12.84 3.95
N VAL A 252 -31.36 13.17 5.19
CA VAL A 252 -30.05 13.79 5.51
C VAL A 252 -28.94 12.75 5.46
N VAL A 253 -29.21 11.50 5.89
CA VAL A 253 -28.25 10.38 5.82
C VAL A 253 -27.96 10.04 4.36
N VAL A 254 -29.01 9.90 3.54
CA VAL A 254 -28.88 9.68 2.08
C VAL A 254 -28.09 10.80 1.43
N LYS A 255 -28.45 12.06 1.73
CA LYS A 255 -27.72 13.21 1.19
C LYS A 255 -26.24 13.20 1.59
N LYS A 256 -25.89 12.84 2.82
CA LYS A 256 -24.48 12.73 3.25
C LYS A 256 -23.71 11.65 2.47
N LEU A 257 -24.34 10.50 2.18
CA LEU A 257 -23.75 9.45 1.34
C LEU A 257 -23.49 9.96 -0.08
N GLU A 258 -24.47 10.63 -0.68
CA GLU A 258 -24.36 11.24 -2.01
C GLU A 258 -23.32 12.36 -2.06
N ASP A 259 -23.29 13.24 -1.05
CA ASP A 259 -22.32 14.33 -0.94
C ASP A 259 -20.88 13.79 -0.83
N LEU A 260 -20.67 12.69 -0.10
CA LEU A 260 -19.35 12.04 -0.01
C LEU A 260 -18.93 11.47 -1.37
N ARG A 261 -19.84 10.78 -2.06
CA ARG A 261 -19.57 10.19 -3.37
C ARG A 261 -19.29 11.25 -4.43
N THR A 262 -20.15 12.26 -4.54
CA THR A 262 -20.02 13.35 -5.53
C THR A 262 -18.78 14.24 -5.30
N ARG A 263 -18.23 14.27 -4.08
CA ARG A 263 -16.97 14.97 -3.78
C ARG A 263 -15.77 14.34 -4.49
N TYR A 264 -15.76 13.03 -4.71
CA TYR A 264 -14.60 12.31 -5.26
C TYR A 264 -14.89 11.60 -6.59
N ALA A 265 -16.16 11.35 -6.91
CA ALA A 265 -16.63 10.54 -8.03
C ALA A 265 -17.93 11.10 -8.62
N PHE A 266 -18.53 10.32 -9.53
CA PHE A 266 -19.75 10.62 -10.27
C PHE A 266 -21.01 10.04 -9.62
#